data_AF-A0A7S3LFJ3-F1
#
_entry.id   AF-A0A7S3LFJ3-F1
#
_cell.length_a   1.000
_cell.length_b   1.000
_cell.length_c   1.000
_cell.angle_alpha   90.00
_cell.angle_beta   90.00
_cell.angle_gamma   90.00
#
_symmetry.space_group_name_H-M   'P 1'
#
loop_
_entity.id
_entity.type
_entity.pdbx_description
1 polymer ?
#
loop_
_entity_poly.entity_id
_entity_poly.type
_entity_poly.pdbx_seq_one_letter_code
_entity_poly.pdbx_strand_id
1 'polypeptide(L)'
;MKITRTRVFLFVFVVLTLILETRADRSYRLSEEWLPRAGEHARRSALSPRTTKFALPFTEPEQLSTATPATAKSTVPTFRGASWIALANVLLFAVRPDPDVNWPARVPRVLWEIILWINLRRGNAEHLPTTYYAWLTFLTASTGLVDLFVWAPLYGAFVQFQTCEGGWLEPKRCRMDPIKGYSRLMVVVQCVLGGMVYLNTAIQALHAIQVRRTEYREKQEALLVQRRQEQLLQQLPSPSRQLPYESQFPRSSPYYRR
;
A
#
# COMPACT_ATOMS: atom_id res chain seq x y z
N MET A 1 29.41 5.66 -31.74
CA MET A 1 28.18 4.83 -31.78
C MET A 1 28.01 4.03 -30.48
N LYS A 2 27.35 4.57 -29.44
CA LYS A 2 26.97 3.81 -28.21
C LYS A 2 25.58 4.18 -27.64
N ILE A 3 24.89 5.14 -28.27
CA ILE A 3 23.63 5.75 -27.76
C ILE A 3 22.39 4.88 -28.03
N THR A 4 22.48 3.88 -28.92
CA THR A 4 21.34 3.03 -29.30
C THR A 4 20.96 2.01 -28.23
N ARG A 5 21.91 1.46 -27.46
CA ARG A 5 21.60 0.44 -26.43
C ARG A 5 20.78 0.97 -25.26
N THR A 6 21.05 2.20 -24.81
CA THR A 6 20.36 2.78 -23.64
C THR A 6 18.91 3.15 -23.95
N ARG A 7 18.63 3.61 -25.18
CA ARG A 7 17.27 3.94 -25.64
C ARG A 7 16.41 2.69 -25.82
N VAL A 8 16.99 1.60 -26.31
CA VAL A 8 16.31 0.30 -26.42
C VAL A 8 16.00 -0.26 -25.04
N PHE A 9 16.92 -0.14 -24.07
CA PHE A 9 16.67 -0.63 -22.71
C PHE A 9 15.54 0.12 -22.01
N LEU A 10 15.49 1.45 -22.14
CA LEU A 10 14.42 2.28 -21.60
C LEU A 10 13.07 2.00 -22.27
N PHE A 11 13.06 1.83 -23.59
CA PHE A 11 11.83 1.49 -24.32
C PHE A 11 11.31 0.10 -23.96
N VAL A 12 12.19 -0.90 -23.91
CA VAL A 12 11.84 -2.27 -23.49
C VAL A 12 11.34 -2.29 -22.06
N PHE A 13 11.96 -1.52 -21.14
CA PHE A 13 11.52 -1.44 -19.75
C PHE A 13 10.14 -0.79 -19.61
N VAL A 14 9.89 0.34 -20.29
CA VAL A 14 8.59 1.03 -20.30
C VAL A 14 7.50 0.13 -20.89
N VAL A 15 7.79 -0.56 -22.00
CA VAL A 15 6.87 -1.49 -22.64
C VAL A 15 6.63 -2.71 -21.74
N LEU A 16 7.64 -3.25 -21.06
CA LEU A 16 7.46 -4.35 -20.11
C LEU A 16 6.58 -3.93 -18.93
N THR A 17 6.77 -2.73 -18.37
CA THR A 17 5.92 -2.23 -17.29
C THR A 17 4.47 -2.06 -17.73
N LEU A 18 4.23 -1.55 -18.95
CA LEU A 18 2.88 -1.45 -19.52
C LEU A 18 2.24 -2.83 -19.80
N ILE A 19 3.01 -3.80 -20.28
CA ILE A 19 2.54 -5.17 -20.52
C ILE A 19 2.23 -5.90 -19.20
N LEU A 20 3.05 -5.69 -18.17
CA LEU A 20 2.80 -6.23 -16.84
C LEU A 20 1.56 -5.58 -16.19
N GLU A 21 1.35 -4.27 -16.38
CA GLU A 21 0.17 -3.54 -15.92
C GLU A 21 -1.11 -4.06 -16.58
N THR A 22 -1.10 -4.32 -17.90
CA THR A 22 -2.27 -4.88 -18.61
C THR A 22 -2.58 -6.35 -18.27
N ARG A 23 -1.56 -7.18 -17.99
CA ARG A 23 -1.77 -8.57 -17.53
C ARG A 23 -2.26 -8.66 -16.09
N ALA A 24 -1.79 -7.77 -15.23
CA ALA A 24 -2.23 -7.66 -13.86
C ALA A 24 -3.73 -7.29 -13.82
N ASP A 25 -4.13 -6.26 -14.57
CA ASP A 25 -5.52 -5.78 -14.65
C ASP A 25 -6.51 -6.85 -15.14
N ARG A 26 -6.09 -7.68 -16.10
CA ARG A 26 -6.91 -8.79 -16.64
C ARG A 26 -7.06 -9.94 -15.63
N SER A 27 -6.08 -10.17 -14.78
CA SER A 27 -6.15 -11.20 -13.73
C SER A 27 -7.01 -10.76 -12.54
N TYR A 28 -7.07 -9.45 -12.25
CA TYR A 28 -7.87 -8.93 -11.14
C TYR A 28 -9.37 -8.92 -11.43
N ARG A 29 -9.80 -8.58 -12.67
CA ARG A 29 -11.23 -8.69 -13.06
C ARG A 29 -11.77 -10.12 -12.88
N LEU A 30 -10.94 -11.11 -13.20
CA LEU A 30 -11.29 -12.52 -13.00
C LEU A 30 -11.33 -12.95 -11.52
N SER A 31 -10.78 -12.17 -10.58
CA SER A 31 -10.89 -12.48 -9.14
C SER A 31 -12.04 -11.74 -8.46
N GLU A 32 -12.33 -10.50 -8.86
CA GLU A 32 -13.44 -9.71 -8.32
C GLU A 32 -14.80 -10.14 -8.86
N GLU A 33 -14.90 -10.77 -10.03
CA GLU A 33 -16.18 -11.23 -10.58
C GLU A 33 -16.71 -12.50 -9.88
N TRP A 34 -15.85 -13.27 -9.22
CA TRP A 34 -16.22 -14.54 -8.55
C TRP A 34 -16.52 -14.43 -7.06
N LEU A 35 -16.09 -13.35 -6.39
CA LEU A 35 -16.26 -13.14 -4.95
C LEU A 35 -17.56 -12.43 -4.47
N PRO A 36 -18.35 -11.65 -5.25
CA PRO A 36 -19.45 -10.88 -4.68
C PRO A 36 -20.73 -11.70 -4.50
N ARG A 37 -20.96 -12.75 -5.31
CA ARG A 37 -22.25 -13.48 -5.30
C ARG A 37 -22.49 -14.33 -4.04
N ALA A 38 -21.46 -14.60 -3.23
CA ALA A 38 -21.62 -15.36 -2.00
C ALA A 38 -22.03 -14.49 -0.78
N GLY A 39 -21.76 -13.19 -0.80
CA GLY A 39 -21.93 -12.31 0.37
C GLY A 39 -23.31 -11.66 0.51
N GLU A 40 -24.09 -11.59 -0.58
CA GLU A 40 -25.33 -10.81 -0.60
C GLU A 40 -26.54 -11.55 0.00
N HIS A 41 -26.51 -12.89 0.03
CA HIS A 41 -27.53 -13.69 0.72
C HIS A 41 -27.35 -13.71 2.25
N ALA A 42 -26.12 -13.56 2.76
CA ALA A 42 -25.86 -13.57 4.21
C ALA A 42 -26.24 -12.25 4.91
N ARG A 43 -26.32 -11.14 4.15
CA ARG A 43 -26.58 -9.81 4.73
C ARG A 43 -28.04 -9.55 5.10
N ARG A 44 -28.99 -10.36 4.61
CA ARG A 44 -30.42 -10.22 4.94
C ARG A 44 -30.86 -10.97 6.21
N SER A 45 -30.04 -11.86 6.76
CA SER A 45 -30.45 -12.70 7.91
C SER A 45 -29.93 -12.20 9.27
N ALA A 46 -29.09 -11.16 9.32
CA ALA A 46 -28.40 -10.72 10.54
C ALA A 46 -29.01 -9.48 11.23
N LEU A 47 -30.26 -9.12 10.93
CA LEU A 47 -30.97 -8.02 11.60
C LEU A 47 -32.04 -8.56 12.56
N SER A 48 -31.59 -9.01 13.74
CA SER A 48 -32.40 -9.01 14.96
C SER A 48 -31.50 -9.08 16.20
N PRO A 49 -31.31 -7.97 16.95
CA PRO A 49 -30.68 -8.04 18.26
C PRO A 49 -31.77 -8.15 19.34
N ARG A 50 -31.94 -9.34 19.91
CA ARG A 50 -32.69 -9.51 21.17
C ARG A 50 -31.69 -9.61 22.31
N THR A 51 -31.53 -8.51 23.03
CA THR A 51 -30.79 -8.41 24.31
C THR A 51 -31.36 -9.39 25.33
N THR A 52 -30.53 -10.32 25.81
CA THR A 52 -30.74 -11.00 27.09
C THR A 52 -29.46 -10.87 27.91
N LYS A 53 -29.54 -10.06 28.98
CA LYS A 53 -28.53 -9.95 30.02
C LYS A 53 -28.69 -11.17 30.93
N PHE A 54 -27.68 -12.01 31.03
CA PHE A 54 -27.49 -12.92 32.17
C PHE A 54 -26.20 -12.52 32.87
N ALA A 55 -26.36 -12.00 34.09
CA ALA A 55 -25.27 -11.70 35.01
C ALA A 55 -24.98 -12.96 35.85
N LEU A 56 -23.72 -13.32 35.96
CA LEU A 56 -23.19 -14.21 37.00
C LEU A 56 -22.19 -13.39 37.84
N PRO A 57 -22.22 -13.45 39.17
CA PRO A 57 -21.25 -12.77 40.03
C PRO A 57 -20.08 -13.70 40.43
N PHE A 58 -19.01 -13.06 40.94
CA PHE A 58 -17.77 -13.62 41.52
C PHE A 58 -16.73 -14.14 40.51
N THR A 59 -15.48 -13.66 40.44
CA THR A 59 -14.57 -13.15 41.49
C THR A 59 -13.52 -12.23 40.85
N GLU A 60 -13.17 -11.12 41.50
CA GLU A 60 -12.03 -10.25 41.14
C GLU A 60 -10.69 -11.00 41.26
N PRO A 61 -9.74 -10.69 40.37
CA PRO A 61 -8.52 -10.09 40.88
C PRO A 61 -8.26 -8.72 40.25
N GLU A 62 -8.05 -7.78 41.16
CA GLU A 62 -7.45 -6.47 40.98
C GLU A 62 -6.09 -6.61 40.25
N GLN A 63 -6.05 -6.20 38.98
CA GLN A 63 -5.06 -5.28 38.37
C GLN A 63 -5.29 -5.28 36.86
N LEU A 64 -6.46 -4.76 36.55
CA LEU A 64 -6.90 -4.30 35.25
C LEU A 64 -6.12 -3.01 34.92
N SER A 65 -4.88 -3.14 34.41
CA SER A 65 -4.39 -2.16 33.45
C SER A 65 -5.28 -2.31 32.21
N THR A 66 -6.33 -1.50 32.21
CA THR A 66 -7.26 -1.22 31.12
C THR A 66 -6.48 -0.72 29.90
N ALA A 67 -5.82 -1.64 29.20
CA ALA A 67 -5.61 -1.49 27.78
C ALA A 67 -6.96 -1.81 27.12
N THR A 68 -7.86 -0.83 27.14
CA THR A 68 -8.91 -0.70 26.14
C THR A 68 -8.25 -1.06 24.81
N PRO A 69 -8.71 -2.07 24.04
CA PRO A 69 -8.31 -2.14 22.65
C PRO A 69 -8.96 -0.91 22.04
N ALA A 70 -8.24 0.21 22.06
CA ALA A 70 -8.46 1.26 21.11
C ALA A 70 -8.47 0.50 19.79
N THR A 71 -9.65 0.39 19.19
CA THR A 71 -9.80 0.13 17.77
C THR A 71 -8.98 1.21 17.10
N ALA A 72 -7.67 0.98 16.98
CA ALA A 72 -6.75 1.79 16.24
C ALA A 72 -7.29 1.65 14.84
N LYS A 73 -8.11 2.63 14.43
CA LYS A 73 -8.52 2.76 13.05
C LYS A 73 -7.21 2.77 12.29
N SER A 74 -6.96 1.65 11.61
CA SER A 74 -5.90 1.46 10.64
C SER A 74 -6.01 2.62 9.65
N THR A 75 -5.31 3.71 9.94
CA THR A 75 -5.27 4.86 9.05
C THR A 75 -4.26 4.48 7.98
N VAL A 76 -4.79 4.17 6.80
CA VAL A 76 -3.97 3.91 5.63
C VAL A 76 -3.03 5.11 5.45
N PRO A 77 -1.70 4.89 5.36
CA PRO A 77 -0.75 5.98 5.25
C PRO A 77 -1.01 6.78 3.97
N THR A 78 -0.79 8.10 4.05
CA THR A 78 -0.94 9.00 2.90
C THR A 78 0.41 9.35 2.30
N PHE A 79 0.51 9.37 0.98
CA PHE A 79 1.75 9.61 0.22
C PHE A 79 1.81 11.00 -0.41
N ARG A 80 0.96 11.93 0.06
CA ARG A 80 0.87 13.30 -0.49
C ARG A 80 2.19 14.05 -0.41
N GLY A 81 2.90 13.98 0.72
CA GLY A 81 4.18 14.66 0.91
C GLY A 81 5.24 14.20 -0.10
N ALA A 82 5.40 12.89 -0.26
CA ALA A 82 6.31 12.31 -1.24
C ALA A 82 5.92 12.67 -2.68
N SER A 83 4.62 12.75 -2.99
CA SER A 83 4.17 13.17 -4.32
C SER A 83 4.57 14.62 -4.63
N TRP A 84 4.45 15.54 -3.67
CA TRP A 84 4.89 16.92 -3.88
C TRP A 84 6.40 17.02 -4.08
N ILE A 85 7.16 16.18 -3.39
CA ILE A 85 8.62 16.12 -3.53
C ILE A 85 9.02 15.58 -4.91
N ALA A 86 8.34 14.55 -5.41
CA ALA A 86 8.55 14.08 -6.78
C ALA A 86 8.26 15.17 -7.82
N LEU A 87 7.18 15.93 -7.63
CA LEU A 87 6.86 17.06 -8.52
C LEU A 87 7.90 18.18 -8.42
N ALA A 88 8.37 18.51 -7.21
CA ALA A 88 9.44 19.48 -7.01
C ALA A 88 10.72 19.01 -7.72
N ASN A 89 11.07 17.72 -7.63
CA ASN A 89 12.22 17.16 -8.35
C ASN A 89 12.09 17.30 -9.87
N VAL A 90 10.89 17.07 -10.43
CA VAL A 90 10.63 17.30 -11.86
C VAL A 90 10.95 18.75 -12.24
N LEU A 91 10.44 19.73 -11.48
CA LEU A 91 10.66 21.15 -11.75
C LEU A 91 12.13 21.53 -11.61
N LEU A 92 12.80 21.02 -10.57
CA LEU A 92 14.22 21.29 -10.33
C LEU A 92 15.08 20.73 -11.47
N PHE A 93 14.90 19.48 -11.87
CA PHE A 93 15.64 18.92 -13.01
C PHE A 93 15.30 19.60 -14.33
N ALA A 94 14.07 20.11 -14.45
CA ALA A 94 13.61 20.78 -15.65
C ALA A 94 14.16 22.21 -15.82
N VAL A 95 14.28 22.96 -14.74
CA VAL A 95 14.64 24.38 -14.80
C VAL A 95 16.11 24.62 -14.45
N ARG A 96 16.76 23.68 -13.74
CA ARG A 96 18.15 23.85 -13.28
C ARG A 96 19.09 24.18 -14.44
N PRO A 97 19.83 25.30 -14.39
CA PRO A 97 20.89 25.56 -15.34
C PRO A 97 22.08 24.64 -15.02
N ASP A 98 22.33 23.66 -15.89
CA ASP A 98 23.52 22.80 -15.83
C ASP A 98 24.22 22.89 -17.19
N PRO A 99 25.33 23.64 -17.29
CA PRO A 99 26.00 23.89 -18.56
C PRO A 99 26.65 22.63 -19.14
N ASP A 100 26.98 21.65 -18.29
CA ASP A 100 27.69 20.43 -18.72
C ASP A 100 26.73 19.31 -19.16
N VAL A 101 25.44 19.42 -18.81
CA VAL A 101 24.43 18.38 -19.05
C VAL A 101 23.35 18.90 -20.00
N ASN A 102 23.46 18.48 -21.26
CA ASN A 102 22.46 18.76 -22.29
C ASN A 102 21.07 18.29 -21.84
N TRP A 103 20.04 19.04 -22.23
CA TRP A 103 18.65 18.72 -21.91
C TRP A 103 18.23 17.27 -22.18
N PRO A 104 18.59 16.65 -23.33
CA PRO A 104 18.21 15.27 -23.61
C PRO A 104 18.78 14.24 -22.63
N ALA A 105 19.91 14.54 -21.97
CA ALA A 105 20.49 13.67 -20.95
C ALA A 105 19.70 13.71 -19.62
N ARG A 106 18.89 14.76 -19.40
CA ARG A 106 18.05 14.92 -18.20
C ARG A 106 16.69 14.25 -18.32
N VAL A 107 16.20 14.08 -19.55
CA VAL A 107 14.88 13.52 -19.85
C VAL A 107 14.60 12.20 -19.12
N PRO A 108 15.51 11.21 -19.07
CA PRO A 108 15.25 9.96 -18.35
C PRO A 108 14.96 10.17 -16.87
N ARG A 109 15.69 11.09 -16.22
CA ARG A 109 15.48 11.40 -14.80
C ARG A 109 14.16 12.13 -14.58
N VAL A 110 13.84 13.11 -15.41
CA VAL A 110 12.57 13.84 -15.35
C VAL A 110 11.38 12.90 -15.54
N LEU A 111 11.44 12.01 -16.53
CA LEU A 111 10.40 11.01 -16.78
C LEU A 111 10.24 10.04 -15.60
N TRP A 112 11.35 9.61 -14.99
CA TRP A 112 11.31 8.76 -13.80
C TRP A 112 10.58 9.43 -12.62
N GLU A 113 10.88 10.70 -12.35
CA GLU A 113 10.20 11.48 -11.30
C GLU A 113 8.71 11.70 -11.62
N ILE A 114 8.34 11.89 -12.89
CA ILE A 114 6.94 11.95 -13.33
C ILE A 114 6.23 10.62 -13.04
N ILE A 115 6.86 9.49 -13.35
CA ILE A 115 6.30 8.15 -13.06
C ILE A 115 6.11 7.97 -11.55
N LEU A 116 7.09 8.37 -10.74
CA LEU A 116 6.98 8.34 -9.27
C LEU A 116 5.84 9.24 -8.78
N TRP A 117 5.74 10.47 -9.28
CA TRP A 117 4.67 11.39 -8.93
C TRP A 117 3.29 10.81 -9.22
N ILE A 118 3.08 10.23 -10.40
CA ILE A 118 1.82 9.60 -10.79
C ILE A 118 1.49 8.43 -9.84
N ASN A 119 2.46 7.56 -9.56
CA ASN A 119 2.25 6.42 -8.67
C ASN A 119 1.98 6.84 -7.23
N LEU A 120 2.73 7.81 -6.69
CA LEU A 120 2.51 8.33 -5.34
C LEU A 120 1.15 9.03 -5.23
N ARG A 121 0.71 9.74 -6.27
CA ARG A 121 -0.60 10.38 -6.30
C ARG A 121 -1.72 9.34 -6.30
N ARG A 122 -1.61 8.31 -7.16
CA ARG A 122 -2.55 7.16 -7.20
C ARG A 122 -2.58 6.39 -5.89
N GLY A 123 -1.44 6.28 -5.20
CA GLY A 123 -1.29 5.64 -3.89
C GLY A 123 -2.19 6.20 -2.78
N ASN A 124 -2.78 7.39 -2.98
CA ASN A 124 -3.72 7.99 -2.03
C ASN A 124 -5.18 7.59 -2.25
N ALA A 125 -5.47 6.71 -3.21
CA ALA A 125 -6.83 6.19 -3.40
C ALA A 125 -7.22 5.24 -2.25
N GLU A 126 -8.50 5.27 -1.85
CA GLU A 126 -9.00 4.53 -0.68
C GLU A 126 -8.93 3.00 -0.86
N HIS A 127 -8.98 2.52 -2.11
CA HIS A 127 -9.07 1.09 -2.43
C HIS A 127 -7.99 0.69 -3.43
N LEU A 128 -6.82 0.31 -2.91
CA LEU A 128 -5.71 -0.17 -3.72
C LEU A 128 -5.36 -1.62 -3.36
N PRO A 129 -5.01 -2.46 -4.33
CA PRO A 129 -4.62 -3.83 -4.05
C PRO A 129 -3.27 -3.88 -3.31
N THR A 130 -3.05 -4.91 -2.49
CA THR A 130 -1.80 -5.09 -1.73
C THR A 130 -0.56 -5.13 -2.63
N THR A 131 -0.70 -5.64 -3.85
CA THR A 131 0.35 -5.67 -4.88
C THR A 131 0.80 -4.27 -5.31
N TYR A 132 -0.11 -3.29 -5.28
CA TYR A 132 0.22 -1.91 -5.58
C TYR A 132 1.15 -1.29 -4.53
N TYR A 133 0.91 -1.54 -3.24
CA TYR A 133 1.80 -1.08 -2.18
C TYR A 133 3.18 -1.76 -2.24
N ALA A 134 3.24 -3.03 -2.65
CA ALA A 134 4.51 -3.72 -2.89
C ALA A 134 5.30 -3.08 -4.06
N TRP A 135 4.61 -2.75 -5.14
CA TRP A 135 5.18 -2.01 -6.27
C TRP A 135 5.67 -0.61 -5.85
N LEU A 136 4.85 0.12 -5.11
CA LEU A 136 5.20 1.45 -4.61
C LEU A 136 6.41 1.42 -3.68
N THR A 137 6.48 0.41 -2.81
CA THR A 137 7.65 0.14 -1.95
C THR A 137 8.89 -0.05 -2.81
N PHE A 138 8.83 -0.93 -3.80
CA PHE A 138 9.97 -1.20 -4.67
C PHE A 138 10.44 0.05 -5.42
N LEU A 139 9.51 0.80 -6.02
CA LEU A 139 9.83 2.03 -6.74
C LEU A 139 10.49 3.09 -5.86
N THR A 140 9.91 3.35 -4.68
CA THR A 140 10.41 4.38 -3.76
C THR A 140 11.70 3.95 -3.05
N ALA A 141 11.81 2.68 -2.64
CA ALA A 141 13.03 2.15 -2.05
C ALA A 141 14.20 2.19 -3.05
N SER A 142 14.00 1.70 -4.27
CA SER A 142 15.04 1.69 -5.30
C SER A 142 15.49 3.11 -5.66
N THR A 143 14.55 4.05 -5.83
CA THR A 143 14.88 5.45 -6.08
C THR A 143 15.66 6.05 -4.92
N GLY A 144 15.18 5.85 -3.69
CA GLY A 144 15.83 6.40 -2.50
C GLY A 144 17.24 5.88 -2.27
N LEU A 145 17.46 4.58 -2.49
CA LEU A 145 18.79 3.97 -2.40
C LEU A 145 19.72 4.49 -3.50
N VAL A 146 19.26 4.54 -4.75
CA VAL A 146 20.07 5.02 -5.87
C VAL A 146 20.42 6.51 -5.68
N ASP A 147 19.51 7.32 -5.16
CA ASP A 147 19.77 8.73 -4.87
C ASP A 147 20.82 8.93 -3.78
N LEU A 148 20.71 8.18 -2.68
CA LEU A 148 21.62 8.31 -1.54
C LEU A 148 23.00 7.71 -1.77
N PHE A 149 23.08 6.54 -2.43
CA PHE A 149 24.33 5.78 -2.54
C PHE A 149 25.03 5.92 -3.88
N VAL A 150 24.32 6.36 -4.93
CA VAL A 150 24.91 6.51 -6.26
C VAL A 150 24.96 7.98 -6.66
N TRP A 151 23.81 8.65 -6.73
CA TRP A 151 23.77 10.01 -7.27
C TRP A 151 24.38 11.05 -6.34
N ALA A 152 24.01 11.07 -5.05
CA ALA A 152 24.55 12.06 -4.12
C ALA A 152 26.08 11.99 -4.02
N PRO A 153 26.72 10.80 -3.87
CA PRO A 153 28.18 10.70 -3.86
C PRO A 153 28.81 11.05 -5.20
N LEU A 154 28.19 10.65 -6.32
CA LEU A 154 28.68 10.97 -7.65
C LEU A 154 28.70 12.50 -7.87
N TYR A 155 27.57 13.18 -7.64
CA TYR A 155 27.51 14.63 -7.78
C TYR A 155 28.39 15.36 -6.77
N GLY A 156 28.49 14.83 -5.54
CA GLY A 156 29.36 15.35 -4.48
C GLY A 156 30.84 15.30 -4.86
N ALA A 157 31.31 14.15 -5.36
CA ALA A 157 32.69 13.96 -5.81
C ALA A 157 33.06 14.87 -7.00
N PHE A 158 32.08 15.21 -7.83
CA PHE A 158 32.26 16.09 -8.97
C PHE A 158 31.82 17.54 -8.70
N VAL A 159 31.66 18.00 -7.45
CA VAL A 159 31.41 19.44 -7.22
C VAL A 159 32.67 20.23 -7.57
N GLN A 160 32.59 21.03 -8.63
CA GLN A 160 33.67 21.91 -9.07
C GLN A 160 33.11 23.32 -9.24
N PHE A 161 33.75 24.30 -8.59
CA PHE A 161 33.41 25.73 -8.67
C PHE A 161 34.18 26.45 -9.78
N GLN A 162 34.94 25.71 -10.59
CA GLN A 162 35.74 26.26 -11.67
C GLN A 162 35.32 25.63 -12.99
N THR A 163 35.20 26.47 -14.01
CA THR A 163 35.15 26.04 -15.39
C THR A 163 36.53 26.28 -15.98
N CYS A 164 37.13 25.21 -16.50
CA CYS A 164 38.43 25.29 -17.13
C CYS A 164 38.25 25.11 -18.64
N GLU A 165 38.71 26.08 -19.39
CA GLU A 165 38.82 26.04 -20.85
C GLU A 165 40.28 25.79 -21.22
N GLY A 166 40.51 25.24 -22.41
CA GLY A 166 41.83 24.78 -22.83
C GLY A 166 42.15 23.35 -22.37
N GLY A 167 43.18 22.76 -22.96
CA GLY A 167 43.45 21.33 -22.87
C GLY A 167 44.84 20.97 -23.38
N TRP A 168 45.04 19.72 -23.77
CA TRP A 168 46.35 19.08 -23.97
C TRP A 168 47.43 19.88 -24.75
N LEU A 169 47.03 20.81 -25.63
CA LEU A 169 47.94 21.65 -26.42
C LEU A 169 47.87 23.16 -26.08
N GLU A 170 46.88 23.61 -25.32
CA GLU A 170 46.68 25.02 -24.96
C GLU A 170 46.71 25.22 -23.44
N PRO A 171 47.30 26.31 -22.92
CA PRO A 171 47.38 26.54 -21.49
C PRO A 171 45.98 26.58 -20.87
N LYS A 172 45.72 25.65 -19.94
CA LYS A 172 44.45 25.53 -19.24
C LYS A 172 44.16 26.80 -18.44
N ARG A 173 43.10 27.52 -18.81
CA ARG A 173 42.62 28.72 -18.10
C ARG A 173 41.36 28.36 -17.33
N CYS A 174 41.44 28.42 -16.01
CA CYS A 174 40.31 28.17 -15.13
C CYS A 174 39.72 29.49 -14.64
N ARG A 175 38.42 29.64 -14.79
CA ARG A 175 37.64 30.75 -14.23
C ARG A 175 36.73 30.20 -13.13
N MET A 176 36.57 30.97 -12.05
CA MET A 176 35.59 30.67 -11.01
C MET A 176 34.17 30.85 -11.57
N ASP A 177 33.39 29.79 -11.54
CA ASP A 177 31.98 29.75 -11.92
C ASP A 177 31.14 29.22 -10.74
N PRO A 178 30.69 30.10 -9.84
CA PRO A 178 29.98 29.69 -8.64
C PRO A 178 28.64 29.00 -8.97
N ILE A 179 27.98 29.40 -10.07
CA ILE A 179 26.70 28.82 -10.52
C ILE A 179 26.85 27.31 -10.78
N LYS A 180 27.97 26.88 -11.35
CA LYS A 180 28.26 25.46 -11.63
C LYS A 180 28.40 24.66 -10.33
N GLY A 181 29.16 25.18 -9.37
CA GLY A 181 29.35 24.53 -8.08
C GLY A 181 28.05 24.45 -7.27
N TYR A 182 27.32 25.57 -7.14
CA TYR A 182 26.04 25.61 -6.42
C TYR A 182 24.97 24.73 -7.05
N SER A 183 24.89 24.67 -8.38
CA SER A 183 23.91 23.81 -9.04
C SER A 183 24.18 22.35 -8.72
N ARG A 184 25.45 21.90 -8.70
CA ARG A 184 25.81 20.52 -8.35
C ARG A 184 25.55 20.23 -6.88
N LEU A 185 25.91 21.16 -5.99
CA LEU A 185 25.61 21.05 -4.56
C LEU A 185 24.10 20.93 -4.30
N MET A 186 23.28 21.70 -5.02
CA MET A 186 21.83 21.63 -4.93
C MET A 186 21.32 20.23 -5.28
N VAL A 187 21.88 19.57 -6.31
CA VAL A 187 21.51 18.18 -6.65
C VAL A 187 21.93 17.20 -5.57
N VAL A 188 23.08 17.39 -4.94
CA VAL A 188 23.47 16.54 -3.80
C VAL A 188 22.44 16.65 -2.68
N VAL A 189 22.07 17.88 -2.29
CA VAL A 189 21.04 18.11 -1.26
C VAL A 189 19.70 17.51 -1.68
N GLN A 190 19.31 17.68 -2.94
CA GLN A 190 18.07 17.13 -3.50
C GLN A 190 18.07 15.59 -3.46
N CYS A 191 19.16 14.93 -3.86
CA CYS A 191 19.29 13.48 -3.81
C CYS A 191 19.27 12.96 -2.36
N VAL A 192 19.92 13.66 -1.44
CA VAL A 192 19.94 13.27 -0.02
C VAL A 192 18.54 13.40 0.61
N LEU A 193 17.93 14.59 0.51
CA LEU A 193 16.61 14.84 1.11
C LEU A 193 15.51 14.04 0.40
N GLY A 194 15.49 14.04 -0.93
CA GLY A 194 14.56 13.26 -1.73
C GLY A 194 14.71 11.77 -1.46
N GLY A 195 15.95 11.28 -1.39
CA GLY A 195 16.23 9.88 -1.11
C GLY A 195 15.75 9.42 0.28
N MET A 196 15.98 10.23 1.32
CA MET A 196 15.44 9.97 2.66
C MET A 196 13.91 9.91 2.67
N VAL A 197 13.25 10.84 1.98
CA VAL A 197 11.78 10.86 1.90
C VAL A 197 11.25 9.64 1.15
N TYR A 198 11.88 9.24 0.05
CA TYR A 198 11.48 8.05 -0.69
C TYR A 198 11.69 6.76 0.12
N LEU A 199 12.79 6.64 0.88
CA LEU A 199 12.98 5.52 1.80
C LEU A 199 11.91 5.48 2.90
N ASN A 200 11.61 6.62 3.53
CA ASN A 200 10.54 6.69 4.52
C ASN A 200 9.18 6.31 3.92
N THR A 201 8.92 6.73 2.69
CA THR A 201 7.70 6.37 1.93
C THR A 201 7.64 4.86 1.66
N ALA A 202 8.77 4.23 1.36
CA ALA A 202 8.85 2.79 1.18
C ALA A 202 8.52 2.04 2.48
N ILE A 203 9.01 2.53 3.63
CA ILE A 203 8.69 1.96 4.95
C ILE A 203 7.19 2.06 5.22
N GLN A 204 6.58 3.22 4.94
CA GLN A 204 5.13 3.41 5.10
C GLN A 204 4.32 2.48 4.18
N ALA A 205 4.76 2.29 2.93
CA ALA A 205 4.12 1.37 2.00
C ALA A 205 4.26 -0.09 2.45
N LEU A 206 5.40 -0.49 3.01
CA LEU A 206 5.59 -1.82 3.62
C LEU A 206 4.65 -2.04 4.81
N HIS A 207 4.53 -1.04 5.67
CA HIS A 207 3.61 -1.11 6.81
C HIS A 207 2.16 -1.29 6.33
N ALA A 208 1.73 -0.58 5.28
CA ALA A 208 0.40 -0.75 4.69
C ALA A 208 0.14 -2.18 4.18
N ILE A 209 1.17 -2.85 3.65
CA ILE A 209 1.07 -4.26 3.22
C ILE A 209 0.83 -5.17 4.42
N GLN A 210 1.55 -4.96 5.51
CA GLN A 210 1.42 -5.77 6.73
C GLN A 210 0.02 -5.64 7.31
N VAL A 211 -0.48 -4.40 7.42
CA VAL A 211 -1.82 -4.11 7.93
C VAL A 211 -2.92 -4.72 7.06
N ARG A 212 -2.84 -4.62 5.73
CA ARG A 212 -3.82 -5.29 4.86
C ARG A 212 -3.77 -6.80 5.02
N ARG A 213 -2.58 -7.40 5.15
CA ARG A 213 -2.45 -8.85 5.33
C ARG A 213 -3.09 -9.34 6.62
N THR A 214 -2.99 -8.59 7.71
CA THR A 214 -3.66 -8.94 8.98
C THR A 214 -5.17 -8.82 8.83
N GLU A 215 -5.66 -7.73 8.23
CA GLU A 215 -7.11 -7.55 7.96
C GLU A 215 -7.69 -8.67 7.08
N TYR A 216 -6.95 -9.15 6.07
CA TYR A 216 -7.38 -10.29 5.25
C TYR A 216 -7.44 -11.60 6.03
N ARG A 217 -6.47 -11.84 6.93
CA ARG A 217 -6.47 -13.04 7.80
C ARG A 217 -7.64 -13.04 8.76
N GLU A 218 -7.88 -11.91 9.44
CA GLU A 218 -9.01 -11.76 10.37
C GLU A 218 -10.36 -11.98 9.67
N LYS A 219 -10.53 -11.45 8.45
CA LYS A 219 -11.73 -11.69 7.64
C LYS A 219 -11.91 -13.17 7.27
N GLN A 220 -10.82 -13.85 6.93
CA GLN A 220 -10.87 -15.29 6.63
C GLN A 220 -11.23 -16.12 7.86
N GLU A 221 -10.65 -15.81 9.02
CA GLU A 221 -10.96 -16.49 10.28
C GLU A 221 -12.42 -16.27 10.69
N ALA A 222 -12.93 -15.05 10.59
CA ALA A 222 -14.33 -14.74 10.86
C ALA A 222 -15.29 -15.53 9.95
N LEU A 223 -14.97 -15.63 8.65
CA LEU A 223 -15.76 -16.43 7.70
C LEU A 223 -15.72 -17.92 8.02
N LEU A 224 -14.57 -18.45 8.46
CA LEU A 224 -14.44 -19.85 8.85
C LEU A 224 -15.24 -20.16 10.13
N VAL A 225 -15.20 -19.27 11.13
CA VAL A 225 -16.00 -19.38 12.35
C VAL A 225 -17.49 -19.36 12.02
N GLN A 226 -17.93 -18.46 11.14
CA GLN A 226 -19.31 -18.38 10.70
C GLN A 226 -19.77 -19.68 10.03
N ARG A 227 -18.99 -20.24 9.09
CA ARG A 227 -19.33 -21.54 8.46
C ARG A 227 -19.41 -22.68 9.46
N ARG A 228 -18.52 -22.70 10.46
CA ARG A 228 -18.55 -23.73 11.52
C ARG A 228 -19.81 -23.61 12.38
N GLN A 229 -20.25 -22.39 12.70
CA GLN A 229 -21.52 -22.18 13.42
C GLN A 229 -22.72 -22.63 12.59
N GLU A 230 -22.75 -22.33 11.29
CA GLU A 230 -23.81 -22.78 10.39
C GLU A 230 -23.89 -24.32 10.32
N GLN A 231 -22.74 -25.01 10.25
CA GLN A 231 -22.70 -26.48 10.30
C GLN A 231 -23.21 -27.04 11.62
N LEU A 232 -22.86 -26.43 12.76
CA LEU A 232 -23.37 -26.84 14.07
C LEU A 232 -24.89 -26.64 14.17
N LEU A 233 -25.42 -25.54 13.61
CA LEU A 233 -26.86 -25.30 13.57
C LEU A 233 -27.61 -26.33 12.71
N GLN A 234 -27.01 -26.80 11.61
CA GLN A 234 -27.61 -27.84 10.77
C GLN A 234 -27.59 -29.24 11.41
N GLN A 235 -26.66 -29.50 12.34
CA GLN A 235 -26.59 -30.78 13.06
C GLN A 235 -27.54 -30.86 14.25
N LEU A 236 -28.12 -29.74 14.70
CA LEU A 236 -29.13 -29.77 15.75
C LEU A 236 -30.38 -30.51 15.22
N PRO A 237 -30.87 -31.55 15.91
CA PRO A 237 -32.04 -32.27 15.48
C PRO A 237 -33.23 -31.31 15.38
N SER A 238 -33.89 -31.29 14.22
CA SER A 238 -35.09 -30.49 13.98
C SER A 238 -36.09 -30.70 15.13
N PRO A 239 -36.55 -29.64 15.82
CA PRO A 239 -37.48 -29.76 16.95
C PRO A 239 -38.88 -30.26 16.56
N SER A 240 -39.10 -30.62 15.31
CA SER A 240 -40.35 -31.19 14.76
C SER A 240 -40.35 -32.73 14.78
N ARG A 241 -40.18 -33.29 15.98
CA ARG A 241 -40.93 -34.48 16.42
C ARG A 241 -41.35 -34.25 17.87
N GLN A 242 -42.10 -33.17 18.09
CA GLN A 242 -43.10 -33.18 19.14
C GLN A 242 -44.01 -34.37 18.82
N LEU A 243 -43.76 -35.49 19.49
CA LEU A 243 -44.73 -36.58 19.59
C LEU A 243 -46.06 -35.92 19.96
N PRO A 244 -47.18 -36.27 19.30
CA PRO A 244 -48.47 -35.87 19.82
C PRO A 244 -48.51 -36.37 21.25
N TYR A 245 -48.57 -35.44 22.20
CA TYR A 245 -48.91 -35.77 23.58
C TYR A 245 -50.37 -36.20 23.50
N GLU A 246 -50.55 -37.47 23.16
CA GLU A 246 -51.82 -38.15 23.12
C GLU A 246 -52.35 -38.05 24.54
N SER A 247 -53.31 -37.15 24.70
CA SER A 247 -54.08 -36.95 25.91
C SER A 247 -54.88 -38.23 26.19
N GLN A 248 -54.21 -39.26 26.69
CA GLN A 248 -54.84 -40.38 27.39
C GLN A 248 -55.24 -39.88 28.78
N PHE A 249 -56.23 -38.99 28.83
CA PHE A 249 -57.09 -38.89 30.00
C PHE A 249 -58.26 -39.85 29.74
N PRO A 250 -58.37 -40.99 30.47
CA PRO A 250 -59.52 -41.85 30.34
C PRO A 250 -60.76 -41.11 30.83
N ARG A 251 -61.71 -40.91 29.91
CA ARG A 251 -63.12 -40.69 30.25
C ARG A 251 -63.67 -42.01 30.79
N SER A 252 -63.82 -42.12 32.11
CA SER A 252 -64.78 -43.02 32.76
C SER A 252 -65.31 -42.29 34.00
N SER A 253 -66.46 -41.60 33.92
CA SER A 253 -67.84 -42.09 34.10
C SER A 253 -68.19 -42.37 35.58
N PRO A 254 -69.48 -42.52 35.94
CA PRO A 254 -70.19 -41.72 36.94
C PRO A 254 -70.35 -42.52 38.25
N TYR A 255 -71.17 -42.00 39.17
CA TYR A 255 -71.56 -42.59 40.46
C TYR A 255 -70.61 -42.30 41.62
N TYR A 256 -70.98 -41.34 42.47
CA TYR A 256 -71.26 -41.70 43.86
C TYR A 256 -72.44 -40.91 44.42
N ARG A 257 -73.29 -41.69 45.09
CA ARG A 257 -74.59 -41.44 45.69
C ARG A 257 -74.39 -40.79 47.07
N ARG A 258 -75.10 -39.69 47.37
CA ARG A 258 -76.01 -39.53 48.53
C ARG A 258 -76.63 -38.15 48.53
#